data_AF-R6M7H7-F1
#
_entry.id   AF-R6M7H7-F1
#
_cell.length_a   1.000
_cell.length_b   1.000
_cell.length_c   1.000
_cell.angle_alpha   90.00
_cell.angle_beta   90.00
_cell.angle_gamma   90.00
#
_symmetry.space_group_name_H-M   'P 1'
#
loop_
_entity.id
_entity.type
_entity.pdbx_description
1 polymer ?
#
loop_
_entity_poly.entity_id
_entity_poly.type
_entity_poly.pdbx_seq_one_letter_code
_entity_poly.pdbx_strand_id
1 'polypeptide(L)'
;MREEIQSLTIAEDNTVPDTPGVVSKDISQNQDGTVMLWYTPKEVASSDGSTKTMYDMWIGGENGVLQTGTNASGMFAYLTNIEKLDLSKLDTSYITNMSKMFYMSSGLKSIDLSNFNTSNVTNMNGMFWGCSSLPALDLKTFNTSKVTDMNNMFAECSNITTLDLSNFDTSNVLYMGNPYSYSYGGMFRNCKSLKSLDLSSFDTSKVKYMSNMFQGCSSLTSLDLSNFDTSNVTAMASMFATCTNLTSLNLTSFNTSKVTNMQGMFYGCGSLTTLDLSNFNTSKVTLMNNMFYGCSNLTTLDLSSFNTSNVTNMQGMFSGCSSLVNLNLSSFNTSNVTNMNGMFYDCSSLVNLNLSSFNTSNVTNMYSMFAFCKNIKTIYVSDLWNTSNVTSSSLMFHSCTSLSGAVSYDNTKTDISMANYTTGYLTYKSNN
;
A
#
# COMPACT_ATOMS: atom_id res chain seq x y z
N MET A 1 -27.99 -4.61 -9.21
CA MET A 1 -27.75 -5.15 -10.57
C MET A 1 -26.41 -5.87 -10.70
N ARG A 2 -25.23 -5.23 -10.65
CA ARG A 2 -23.96 -5.92 -11.00
C ARG A 2 -23.62 -7.14 -10.14
N GLU A 3 -23.79 -7.04 -8.82
CA GLU A 3 -23.64 -8.17 -7.88
C GLU A 3 -24.71 -9.25 -8.05
N GLU A 4 -25.77 -8.99 -8.82
CA GLU A 4 -26.87 -9.91 -9.07
C GLU A 4 -26.81 -10.49 -10.49
N ILE A 5 -25.73 -10.25 -11.23
CA ILE A 5 -25.52 -10.85 -12.54
C ILE A 5 -25.11 -12.32 -12.35
N GLN A 6 -25.80 -13.23 -13.02
CA GLN A 6 -25.56 -14.68 -12.96
C GLN A 6 -25.06 -15.28 -14.29
N SER A 7 -25.25 -14.57 -15.41
CA SER A 7 -24.74 -14.97 -16.72
C SER A 7 -24.38 -13.76 -17.58
N LEU A 8 -23.48 -13.97 -18.53
CA LEU A 8 -23.12 -13.01 -19.57
C LEU A 8 -23.21 -13.71 -20.93
N THR A 9 -23.87 -13.07 -21.89
CA THR A 9 -23.87 -13.49 -23.29
C THR A 9 -23.39 -12.35 -24.18
N ILE A 10 -22.48 -12.65 -25.11
CA ILE A 10 -22.10 -11.74 -26.20
C ILE A 10 -22.84 -12.20 -27.46
N ALA A 11 -23.84 -11.43 -27.88
CA ALA A 11 -24.72 -11.72 -29.01
C ALA A 11 -24.10 -11.26 -30.34
N GLU A 12 -24.55 -11.87 -31.44
CA GLU A 12 -24.04 -11.58 -32.79
C GLU A 12 -24.58 -10.25 -33.34
N ASP A 13 -25.75 -9.86 -32.90
CA ASP A 13 -26.45 -8.64 -33.26
C ASP A 13 -27.05 -7.99 -32.00
N ASN A 14 -27.86 -6.95 -32.19
CA ASN A 14 -28.59 -6.29 -31.11
C ASN A 14 -29.89 -7.03 -30.72
N THR A 15 -30.04 -8.32 -31.05
CA THR A 15 -31.22 -9.09 -30.63
C THR A 15 -31.04 -9.60 -29.20
N VAL A 16 -32.01 -9.27 -28.36
CA VAL A 16 -32.04 -9.63 -26.93
C VAL A 16 -33.37 -10.32 -26.65
N PRO A 17 -33.44 -11.28 -25.70
CA PRO A 17 -34.70 -11.89 -25.33
C PRO A 17 -35.75 -10.83 -24.93
N ASP A 18 -36.92 -10.85 -25.58
CA ASP A 18 -38.06 -9.98 -25.25
C ASP A 18 -38.63 -10.39 -23.88
N THR A 19 -38.10 -9.75 -22.82
CA THR A 19 -38.39 -10.08 -21.42
C THR A 19 -38.92 -8.84 -20.70
N PRO A 20 -40.02 -8.90 -19.95
CA PRO A 20 -40.49 -7.76 -19.17
C PRO A 20 -39.40 -7.24 -18.20
N GLY A 21 -39.19 -5.92 -18.17
CA GLY A 21 -38.24 -5.28 -17.25
C GLY A 21 -36.78 -5.23 -17.71
N VAL A 22 -36.50 -5.47 -19.00
CA VAL A 22 -35.14 -5.26 -19.55
C VAL A 22 -34.69 -3.81 -19.34
N VAL A 23 -33.49 -3.65 -18.77
CA VAL A 23 -32.80 -2.35 -18.73
C VAL A 23 -31.69 -2.38 -19.78
N SER A 24 -31.63 -1.36 -20.63
CA SER A 24 -30.59 -1.22 -21.65
C SER A 24 -29.72 0.02 -21.43
N LYS A 25 -28.49 -0.04 -21.92
CA LYS A 25 -27.56 1.08 -21.95
C LYS A 25 -26.78 1.03 -23.25
N ASP A 26 -26.77 2.15 -23.96
CA ASP A 26 -25.86 2.35 -25.08
C ASP A 26 -24.43 2.56 -24.56
N ILE A 27 -23.52 1.72 -25.03
CA ILE A 27 -22.10 1.78 -24.69
C ILE A 27 -21.24 2.16 -25.89
N SER A 28 -21.85 2.48 -27.03
CA SER A 28 -21.14 3.03 -28.18
C SER A 28 -20.62 4.44 -27.87
N GLN A 29 -19.55 4.83 -28.57
CA GLN A 29 -18.94 6.16 -28.39
C GLN A 29 -19.92 7.29 -28.74
N ASN A 30 -20.72 7.12 -29.78
CA ASN A 30 -21.61 8.15 -30.30
C ASN A 30 -23.02 8.13 -29.68
N GLN A 31 -23.29 7.15 -28.81
CA GLN A 31 -24.65 6.85 -28.34
C GLN A 31 -25.65 6.70 -29.50
N ASP A 32 -25.25 5.94 -30.52
CA ASP A 32 -25.99 5.69 -31.76
C ASP A 32 -26.65 4.30 -31.81
N GLY A 33 -26.58 3.54 -30.72
CA GLY A 33 -27.19 2.22 -30.56
C GLY A 33 -26.43 1.09 -31.25
N THR A 34 -25.22 1.35 -31.77
CA THR A 34 -24.42 0.33 -32.48
C THR A 34 -23.94 -0.79 -31.56
N VAL A 35 -23.63 -0.48 -30.29
CA VAL A 35 -23.23 -1.46 -29.27
C VAL A 35 -24.03 -1.21 -28.01
N MET A 36 -24.75 -2.22 -27.58
CA MET A 36 -25.73 -2.10 -26.51
C MET A 36 -25.45 -3.12 -25.40
N LEU A 37 -25.71 -2.69 -24.18
CA LEU A 37 -25.63 -3.51 -22.97
C LEU A 37 -27.03 -3.67 -22.39
N TRP A 38 -27.46 -4.90 -22.11
CA TRP A 38 -28.76 -5.17 -21.50
C TRP A 38 -28.65 -6.02 -20.25
N TYR A 39 -29.63 -5.82 -19.36
CA TYR A 39 -29.86 -6.61 -18.17
C TYR A 39 -31.29 -7.15 -18.22
N THR A 40 -31.43 -8.47 -18.32
CA THR A 40 -32.74 -9.14 -18.31
C THR A 40 -32.99 -9.76 -16.94
N PRO A 41 -34.04 -9.37 -16.20
CA PRO A 41 -34.32 -9.92 -14.89
C PRO A 41 -34.74 -11.39 -14.98
N LYS A 42 -34.34 -12.18 -13.98
CA LYS A 42 -34.73 -13.57 -13.80
C LYS A 42 -34.95 -13.85 -12.32
N GLU A 43 -36.14 -14.32 -11.97
CA GLU A 43 -36.42 -14.77 -10.61
C GLU A 43 -35.73 -16.11 -10.33
N VAL A 44 -34.96 -16.16 -9.24
CA VAL A 44 -34.22 -17.34 -8.81
C VAL A 44 -34.63 -17.69 -7.38
N ALA A 45 -34.88 -18.97 -7.12
CA ALA A 45 -35.18 -19.44 -5.77
C ALA A 45 -33.91 -19.37 -4.90
N SER A 46 -34.03 -18.76 -3.73
CA SER A 46 -33.00 -18.70 -2.69
C SER A 46 -33.07 -19.91 -1.77
N SER A 47 -31.98 -20.19 -1.06
CA SER A 47 -31.85 -21.35 -0.15
C SER A 47 -32.84 -21.33 1.02
N ASP A 48 -33.38 -20.17 1.37
CA ASP A 48 -34.38 -19.98 2.43
C ASP A 48 -35.84 -20.11 1.93
N GLY A 49 -36.02 -20.45 0.65
CA GLY A 49 -37.34 -20.57 0.01
C GLY A 49 -37.93 -19.25 -0.50
N SER A 50 -37.24 -18.11 -0.31
CA SER A 50 -37.62 -16.84 -0.93
C SER A 50 -37.22 -16.80 -2.42
N THR A 51 -37.78 -15.88 -3.19
CA THR A 51 -37.31 -15.58 -4.55
C THR A 51 -36.46 -14.31 -4.53
N LYS A 52 -35.36 -14.32 -5.29
CA LYS A 52 -34.51 -13.17 -5.52
C LYS A 52 -34.42 -12.89 -7.01
N THR A 53 -34.55 -11.63 -7.39
CA THR A 53 -34.29 -11.19 -8.76
C THR A 53 -32.79 -11.19 -9.04
N MET A 54 -32.36 -12.01 -10.00
CA MET A 54 -31.02 -12.00 -10.59
C MET A 54 -31.11 -11.44 -12.01
N TYR A 55 -29.97 -11.21 -12.66
CA TYR A 55 -29.93 -10.64 -14.01
C TYR A 55 -29.02 -11.46 -14.93
N ASP A 56 -29.47 -11.65 -16.16
CA ASP A 56 -28.60 -12.07 -17.26
C ASP A 56 -28.13 -10.82 -18.00
N MET A 57 -26.81 -10.69 -18.18
CA MET A 57 -26.19 -9.56 -18.88
C MET A 57 -25.98 -9.92 -20.34
N TRP A 58 -26.30 -9.01 -21.26
CA TRP A 58 -26.11 -9.20 -22.69
C TRP A 58 -25.32 -8.04 -23.26
N ILE A 59 -24.29 -8.33 -24.06
CA ILE A 59 -23.64 -7.35 -24.92
C ILE A 59 -23.99 -7.73 -26.34
N GLY A 60 -24.55 -6.81 -27.11
CA GLY A 60 -24.93 -7.06 -28.51
C GLY A 60 -24.53 -5.91 -29.41
N GLY A 61 -24.63 -6.19 -30.71
CA GLY A 61 -24.14 -5.33 -31.78
C GLY A 61 -22.77 -5.79 -32.30
N GLU A 62 -22.59 -5.76 -33.63
CA GLU A 62 -21.35 -6.09 -34.36
C GLU A 62 -20.56 -7.31 -33.81
N ASN A 63 -21.22 -8.41 -33.40
CA ASN A 63 -20.58 -9.59 -32.81
C ASN A 63 -19.69 -9.32 -31.57
N GLY A 64 -19.99 -8.29 -30.77
CA GLY A 64 -19.18 -7.93 -29.60
C GLY A 64 -17.97 -7.06 -29.91
N VAL A 65 -17.93 -6.44 -31.10
CA VAL A 65 -16.94 -5.43 -31.44
C VAL A 65 -17.22 -4.14 -30.66
N LEU A 66 -16.25 -3.74 -29.83
CA LEU A 66 -16.31 -2.46 -29.14
C LEU A 66 -15.67 -1.40 -30.02
N GLN A 67 -16.43 -0.37 -30.40
CA GLN A 67 -15.94 0.70 -31.28
C GLN A 67 -14.93 1.62 -30.57
N THR A 68 -14.21 2.41 -31.37
CA THR A 68 -13.27 3.43 -30.87
C THR A 68 -13.94 4.32 -29.83
N GLY A 69 -13.23 4.68 -28.77
CA GLY A 69 -13.77 5.55 -27.71
C GLY A 69 -14.76 4.89 -26.75
N THR A 70 -15.15 3.63 -26.96
CA THR A 70 -15.89 2.85 -25.96
C THR A 70 -15.09 2.80 -24.66
N ASN A 71 -15.72 3.23 -23.56
CA ASN A 71 -15.12 3.18 -22.24
C ASN A 71 -15.47 1.84 -21.58
N ALA A 72 -14.52 0.88 -21.62
CA ALA A 72 -14.69 -0.43 -20.97
C ALA A 72 -14.52 -0.37 -19.44
N SER A 73 -14.42 0.84 -18.86
CA SER A 73 -14.24 1.00 -17.43
C SER A 73 -15.40 0.38 -16.66
N GLY A 74 -15.08 -0.52 -15.74
CA GLY A 74 -16.08 -1.18 -14.92
C GLY A 74 -17.01 -2.13 -15.67
N MET A 75 -16.73 -2.47 -16.94
CA MET A 75 -17.65 -3.21 -17.81
C MET A 75 -18.13 -4.53 -17.19
N PHE A 76 -17.22 -5.27 -16.55
CA PHE A 76 -17.45 -6.55 -15.88
C PHE A 76 -17.13 -6.48 -14.37
N ALA A 77 -17.39 -5.33 -13.75
CA ALA A 77 -17.18 -5.14 -12.31
C ALA A 77 -18.28 -5.80 -11.46
N TYR A 78 -17.92 -6.22 -10.25
CA TYR A 78 -18.74 -6.79 -9.19
C TYR A 78 -19.44 -8.10 -9.56
N LEU A 79 -18.82 -8.92 -10.41
CA LEU A 79 -19.35 -10.24 -10.76
C LEU A 79 -19.04 -11.23 -9.62
N THR A 80 -19.91 -11.23 -8.61
CA THR A 80 -19.77 -12.06 -7.40
C THR A 80 -20.45 -13.43 -7.52
N ASN A 81 -21.39 -13.58 -8.47
CA ASN A 81 -22.17 -14.80 -8.69
C ASN A 81 -21.81 -15.55 -10.00
N ILE A 82 -20.82 -15.06 -10.75
CA ILE A 82 -20.32 -15.73 -11.97
C ILE A 82 -18.94 -16.32 -11.71
N GLU A 83 -18.77 -17.60 -12.00
CA GLU A 83 -17.49 -18.30 -11.82
C GLU A 83 -16.59 -18.28 -13.07
N LYS A 84 -17.19 -18.16 -14.26
CA LYS A 84 -16.49 -18.14 -15.55
C LYS A 84 -17.22 -17.22 -16.52
N LEU A 85 -16.47 -16.45 -17.30
CA LEU A 85 -16.99 -15.64 -18.40
C LEU A 85 -16.55 -16.22 -19.74
N ASP A 86 -17.46 -16.25 -20.70
CA ASP A 86 -17.11 -16.41 -22.10
C ASP A 86 -16.98 -15.03 -22.74
N LEU A 87 -15.74 -14.65 -23.03
CA LEU A 87 -15.39 -13.38 -23.67
C LEU A 87 -14.88 -13.58 -25.09
N SER A 88 -14.97 -14.78 -25.65
CA SER A 88 -14.33 -15.16 -26.93
C SER A 88 -14.73 -14.29 -28.11
N LYS A 89 -15.95 -13.75 -28.10
CA LYS A 89 -16.48 -12.84 -29.12
C LYS A 89 -16.16 -11.36 -28.87
N LEU A 90 -15.63 -10.98 -27.71
CA LEU A 90 -15.36 -9.59 -27.38
C LEU A 90 -14.12 -9.07 -28.12
N ASP A 91 -14.28 -8.14 -29.06
CA ASP A 91 -13.15 -7.44 -29.67
C ASP A 91 -12.86 -6.15 -28.89
N THR A 92 -11.67 -6.11 -28.30
CA THR A 92 -11.18 -5.01 -27.45
C THR A 92 -10.17 -4.11 -28.17
N SER A 93 -9.92 -4.33 -29.46
CA SER A 93 -8.86 -3.67 -30.23
C SER A 93 -8.94 -2.14 -30.26
N TYR A 94 -10.12 -1.56 -30.06
CA TYR A 94 -10.33 -0.11 -30.05
C TYR A 94 -10.43 0.51 -28.66
N ILE A 95 -10.30 -0.30 -27.59
CA ILE A 95 -10.46 0.18 -26.21
C ILE A 95 -9.21 0.93 -25.76
N THR A 96 -9.44 2.13 -25.19
CA THR A 96 -8.38 2.97 -24.62
C THR A 96 -8.39 3.00 -23.08
N ASN A 97 -9.49 2.60 -22.45
CA ASN A 97 -9.65 2.60 -21.00
C ASN A 97 -10.28 1.27 -20.52
N MET A 98 -9.50 0.49 -19.79
CA MET A 98 -9.90 -0.76 -19.13
C MET A 98 -9.87 -0.63 -17.60
N SER A 99 -9.91 0.60 -17.07
CA SER A 99 -9.87 0.81 -15.62
C SER A 99 -11.03 0.07 -14.95
N LYS A 100 -10.75 -0.68 -13.89
CA LYS A 100 -11.78 -1.38 -13.11
C LYS A 100 -12.60 -2.40 -13.91
N MET A 101 -12.14 -2.85 -15.08
CA MET A 101 -12.92 -3.70 -15.97
C MET A 101 -13.49 -4.95 -15.27
N PHE A 102 -12.73 -5.62 -14.40
CA PHE A 102 -13.16 -6.77 -13.58
C PHE A 102 -13.16 -6.46 -12.07
N TYR A 103 -13.28 -5.20 -11.69
CA TYR A 103 -13.18 -4.73 -10.30
C TYR A 103 -14.20 -5.42 -9.38
N MET A 104 -13.75 -5.94 -8.23
CA MET A 104 -14.52 -6.69 -7.24
C MET A 104 -15.27 -7.89 -7.80
N SER A 105 -14.82 -8.46 -8.93
CA SER A 105 -15.41 -9.68 -9.50
C SER A 105 -14.86 -10.93 -8.80
N SER A 106 -15.16 -11.03 -7.52
CA SER A 106 -14.69 -12.08 -6.61
C SER A 106 -15.36 -13.44 -6.83
N GLY A 107 -16.39 -13.53 -7.67
CA GLY A 107 -16.97 -14.81 -8.08
C GLY A 107 -16.10 -15.57 -9.08
N LEU A 108 -15.31 -14.84 -9.89
CA LEU A 108 -14.54 -15.42 -10.99
C LEU A 108 -13.47 -16.38 -10.46
N LYS A 109 -13.56 -17.65 -10.87
CA LYS A 109 -12.57 -18.69 -10.62
C LYS A 109 -11.64 -18.92 -11.81
N SER A 110 -12.08 -18.52 -13.00
CA SER A 110 -11.28 -18.53 -14.22
C SER A 110 -11.77 -17.46 -15.19
N ILE A 111 -10.86 -16.94 -16.01
CA ILE A 111 -11.17 -16.02 -17.10
C ILE A 111 -10.18 -16.26 -18.24
N ASP A 112 -10.69 -16.36 -19.46
CA ASP A 112 -9.88 -16.42 -20.67
C ASP A 112 -9.80 -15.01 -21.28
N LEU A 113 -8.57 -14.52 -21.44
CA LEU A 113 -8.25 -13.20 -21.99
C LEU A 113 -7.42 -13.31 -23.28
N SER A 114 -7.32 -14.50 -23.88
CA SER A 114 -6.46 -14.77 -25.03
C SER A 114 -6.83 -13.97 -26.28
N ASN A 115 -8.08 -13.51 -26.40
CA ASN A 115 -8.54 -12.66 -27.49
C ASN A 115 -8.42 -11.15 -27.21
N PHE A 116 -7.95 -10.74 -26.02
CA PHE A 116 -7.83 -9.32 -25.70
C PHE A 116 -6.69 -8.66 -26.48
N ASN A 117 -6.99 -7.53 -27.12
CA ASN A 117 -6.01 -6.64 -27.72
C ASN A 117 -5.94 -5.35 -26.90
N THR A 118 -4.86 -5.20 -26.15
CA THR A 118 -4.65 -4.04 -25.25
C THR A 118 -3.73 -2.97 -25.82
N SER A 119 -3.33 -3.07 -27.10
CA SER A 119 -2.34 -2.17 -27.73
C SER A 119 -2.76 -0.69 -27.81
N ASN A 120 -4.04 -0.38 -27.60
CA ASN A 120 -4.57 0.98 -27.53
C ASN A 120 -4.90 1.44 -26.11
N VAL A 121 -4.77 0.57 -25.11
CA VAL A 121 -5.15 0.87 -23.73
C VAL A 121 -4.13 1.78 -23.08
N THR A 122 -4.64 2.86 -22.48
CA THR A 122 -3.85 3.88 -21.77
C THR A 122 -4.07 3.86 -20.25
N ASN A 123 -5.16 3.22 -19.79
CA ASN A 123 -5.53 3.15 -18.38
C ASN A 123 -5.98 1.74 -18.01
N MET A 124 -5.26 1.10 -17.08
CA MET A 124 -5.55 -0.22 -16.49
C MET A 124 -5.74 -0.13 -14.96
N ASN A 125 -6.04 1.07 -14.44
CA ASN A 125 -6.22 1.30 -13.01
C ASN A 125 -7.28 0.36 -12.44
N GLY A 126 -6.90 -0.49 -11.47
CA GLY A 126 -7.82 -1.39 -10.81
C GLY A 126 -8.44 -2.47 -11.69
N MET A 127 -7.87 -2.77 -12.88
CA MET A 127 -8.49 -3.68 -13.87
C MET A 127 -8.94 -5.01 -13.26
N PHE A 128 -8.15 -5.62 -12.38
CA PHE A 128 -8.45 -6.86 -11.67
C PHE A 128 -8.59 -6.68 -10.16
N TRP A 129 -8.81 -5.44 -9.69
CA TRP A 129 -8.88 -5.17 -8.26
C TRP A 129 -9.93 -6.05 -7.58
N GLY A 130 -9.58 -6.79 -6.53
CA GLY A 130 -10.55 -7.60 -5.78
C GLY A 130 -11.05 -8.85 -6.52
N CYS A 131 -10.39 -9.29 -7.59
CA CYS A 131 -10.61 -10.62 -8.18
C CYS A 131 -10.02 -11.72 -7.27
N SER A 132 -10.48 -11.77 -6.02
CA SER A 132 -9.86 -12.55 -4.94
C SER A 132 -9.92 -14.07 -5.13
N SER A 133 -10.82 -14.58 -5.98
CA SER A 133 -11.00 -16.00 -6.23
C SER A 133 -10.19 -16.55 -7.41
N LEU A 134 -9.57 -15.67 -8.22
CA LEU A 134 -8.74 -16.10 -9.35
C LEU A 134 -7.43 -16.70 -8.84
N PRO A 135 -7.08 -17.95 -9.20
CA PRO A 135 -5.81 -18.55 -8.81
C PRO A 135 -4.64 -18.13 -9.71
N ALA A 136 -4.94 -17.69 -10.94
CA ALA A 136 -3.97 -17.29 -11.95
C ALA A 136 -4.63 -16.34 -12.98
N LEU A 137 -3.79 -15.63 -13.74
CA LEU A 137 -4.16 -14.78 -14.88
C LEU A 137 -3.17 -15.05 -16.02
N ASP A 138 -3.65 -15.43 -17.21
CA ASP A 138 -2.83 -15.47 -18.43
C ASP A 138 -2.88 -14.09 -19.09
N LEU A 139 -1.74 -13.39 -19.10
CA LEU A 139 -1.59 -12.02 -19.59
C LEU A 139 -0.63 -11.91 -20.78
N LYS A 140 -0.23 -13.03 -21.39
CA LYS A 140 0.81 -13.06 -22.43
C LYS A 140 0.49 -12.23 -23.69
N THR A 141 -0.79 -11.98 -23.95
CA THR A 141 -1.28 -11.20 -25.10
C THR A 141 -1.32 -9.70 -24.81
N PHE A 142 -1.10 -9.29 -23.56
CA PHE A 142 -1.21 -7.89 -23.18
C PHE A 142 -0.05 -7.08 -23.77
N ASN A 143 -0.39 -5.95 -24.40
CA ASN A 143 0.55 -4.93 -24.81
C ASN A 143 0.28 -3.69 -23.96
N THR A 144 1.18 -3.38 -23.04
CA THR A 144 1.03 -2.25 -22.11
C THR A 144 1.80 -1.01 -22.52
N SER A 145 2.38 -0.97 -23.73
CA SER A 145 3.28 0.11 -24.18
C SER A 145 2.66 1.51 -24.16
N LYS A 146 1.33 1.63 -24.20
CA LYS A 146 0.61 2.92 -24.10
C LYS A 146 0.04 3.21 -22.71
N VAL A 147 0.14 2.28 -21.77
CA VAL A 147 -0.47 2.40 -20.44
C VAL A 147 0.28 3.43 -19.61
N THR A 148 -0.47 4.36 -19.03
CA THR A 148 0.03 5.44 -18.17
C THR A 148 -0.39 5.28 -16.70
N ASP A 149 -1.48 4.55 -16.44
CA ASP A 149 -1.98 4.27 -15.09
C ASP A 149 -2.20 2.77 -14.88
N MET A 150 -1.42 2.18 -13.96
CA MET A 150 -1.52 0.79 -13.50
C MET A 150 -1.81 0.71 -11.99
N ASN A 151 -2.21 1.81 -11.36
CA ASN A 151 -2.49 1.81 -9.93
C ASN A 151 -3.61 0.80 -9.61
N ASN A 152 -3.46 0.02 -8.55
CA ASN A 152 -4.38 -1.04 -8.13
C ASN A 152 -4.64 -2.18 -9.14
N MET A 153 -3.90 -2.29 -10.26
CA MET A 153 -4.24 -3.23 -11.32
C MET A 153 -4.53 -4.65 -10.82
N PHE A 154 -3.77 -5.13 -9.84
CA PHE A 154 -3.92 -6.46 -9.22
C PHE A 154 -4.23 -6.40 -7.72
N ALA A 155 -4.54 -5.24 -7.16
CA ALA A 155 -4.72 -5.16 -5.71
C ALA A 155 -5.90 -6.02 -5.23
N GLU A 156 -5.80 -6.60 -4.04
CA GLU A 156 -6.77 -7.54 -3.45
C GLU A 156 -6.96 -8.84 -4.26
N CYS A 157 -6.10 -9.16 -5.23
CA CYS A 157 -6.04 -10.49 -5.85
C CYS A 157 -5.37 -11.50 -4.90
N SER A 158 -6.07 -11.85 -3.82
CA SER A 158 -5.48 -12.57 -2.68
C SER A 158 -5.08 -14.02 -2.95
N ASN A 159 -5.64 -14.68 -3.97
CA ASN A 159 -5.36 -16.08 -4.29
C ASN A 159 -4.29 -16.30 -5.38
N ILE A 160 -3.87 -15.23 -6.08
CA ILE A 160 -2.84 -15.34 -7.10
C ILE A 160 -1.49 -15.61 -6.43
N THR A 161 -0.82 -16.69 -6.86
CA THR A 161 0.47 -17.11 -6.29
C THR A 161 1.68 -16.65 -7.10
N THR A 162 1.51 -16.45 -8.40
CA THR A 162 2.51 -15.97 -9.36
C THR A 162 1.83 -15.15 -10.45
N LEU A 163 2.54 -14.19 -11.02
CA LEU A 163 2.13 -13.44 -12.21
C LEU A 163 3.30 -13.41 -13.20
N ASP A 164 3.04 -13.77 -14.45
CA ASP A 164 3.98 -13.53 -15.54
C ASP A 164 3.68 -12.14 -16.13
N LEU A 165 4.65 -11.23 -15.96
CA LEU A 165 4.60 -9.85 -16.44
C LEU A 165 5.78 -9.54 -17.39
N SER A 166 6.44 -10.58 -17.92
CA SER A 166 7.62 -10.44 -18.76
C SER A 166 7.36 -9.63 -20.05
N ASN A 167 6.12 -9.61 -20.53
CA ASN A 167 5.66 -8.84 -21.69
C ASN A 167 5.22 -7.40 -21.38
N PHE A 168 5.24 -6.97 -20.11
CA PHE A 168 4.79 -5.63 -19.73
C PHE A 168 5.87 -4.59 -20.07
N ASP A 169 5.54 -3.69 -20.99
CA ASP A 169 6.25 -2.42 -21.19
C ASP A 169 5.64 -1.37 -20.26
N THR A 170 6.41 -0.93 -19.26
CA THR A 170 6.00 0.09 -18.29
C THR A 170 6.62 1.46 -18.53
N SER A 171 7.32 1.65 -19.65
CA SER A 171 8.10 2.88 -19.95
C SER A 171 7.27 4.16 -20.06
N ASN A 172 5.94 4.05 -20.16
CA ASN A 172 4.99 5.17 -20.15
C ASN A 172 4.16 5.29 -18.87
N VAL A 173 4.34 4.37 -17.90
CA VAL A 173 3.56 4.35 -16.65
C VAL A 173 3.99 5.51 -15.75
N LEU A 174 3.00 6.29 -15.30
CA LEU A 174 3.15 7.37 -14.34
C LEU A 174 2.72 6.95 -12.94
N TYR A 175 1.75 6.04 -12.83
CA TYR A 175 1.09 5.70 -11.57
C TYR A 175 1.09 4.19 -11.33
N MET A 176 1.82 3.75 -10.29
CA MET A 176 1.80 2.36 -9.76
C MET A 176 1.28 2.31 -8.31
N GLY A 177 0.91 3.47 -7.77
CA GLY A 177 0.36 3.66 -6.43
C GLY A 177 -0.37 5.01 -6.33
N ASN A 178 -0.81 5.35 -5.13
CA ASN A 178 -1.54 6.60 -4.89
C ASN A 178 -0.59 7.78 -4.59
N PRO A 179 -0.84 9.00 -5.13
CA PRO A 179 -0.20 10.22 -4.65
C PRO A 179 -0.46 10.54 -3.17
N TYR A 180 -1.59 10.08 -2.63
CA TYR A 180 -2.10 10.43 -1.31
C TYR A 180 -2.21 9.21 -0.38
N SER A 181 -1.80 9.43 0.87
CA SER A 181 -2.19 8.69 2.08
C SER A 181 -1.96 7.16 2.12
N TYR A 182 -2.01 6.63 3.34
CA TYR A 182 -1.69 5.27 3.76
C TYR A 182 -2.82 4.24 3.55
N SER A 183 -3.94 4.64 2.94
CA SER A 183 -5.20 3.87 3.02
C SER A 183 -5.63 3.17 1.73
N TYR A 184 -5.25 3.67 0.55
CA TYR A 184 -5.73 3.12 -0.73
C TYR A 184 -4.70 3.31 -1.83
N GLY A 185 -4.57 2.33 -2.73
CA GLY A 185 -3.80 2.48 -3.96
C GLY A 185 -2.43 1.84 -3.93
N GLY A 186 -2.22 0.76 -4.69
CA GLY A 186 -0.94 0.13 -4.96
C GLY A 186 -1.12 -1.04 -5.92
N MET A 187 -0.26 -1.19 -6.94
CA MET A 187 -0.46 -2.15 -8.03
C MET A 187 -0.69 -3.60 -7.56
N PHE A 188 0.02 -4.05 -6.54
CA PHE A 188 -0.03 -5.42 -5.99
C PHE A 188 -0.54 -5.46 -4.53
N ARG A 189 -1.14 -4.39 -4.04
CA ARG A 189 -1.58 -4.28 -2.64
C ARG A 189 -2.46 -5.47 -2.25
N ASN A 190 -2.17 -6.14 -1.14
CA ASN A 190 -2.90 -7.27 -0.59
C ASN A 190 -3.01 -8.50 -1.53
N CYS A 191 -2.04 -8.68 -2.44
CA CYS A 191 -1.81 -9.97 -3.11
C CYS A 191 -1.19 -10.98 -2.12
N LYS A 192 -1.97 -11.39 -1.11
CA LYS A 192 -1.48 -12.12 0.08
C LYS A 192 -0.82 -13.46 -0.23
N SER A 193 -1.21 -14.14 -1.30
CA SER A 193 -0.66 -15.44 -1.71
C SER A 193 0.50 -15.34 -2.70
N LEU A 194 0.87 -14.14 -3.15
CA LEU A 194 1.94 -13.94 -4.12
C LEU A 194 3.29 -14.33 -3.51
N LYS A 195 3.95 -15.36 -4.06
CA LYS A 195 5.19 -15.93 -3.52
C LYS A 195 6.44 -15.38 -4.17
N SER A 196 6.35 -15.05 -5.46
CA SER A 196 7.41 -14.47 -6.25
C SER A 196 6.83 -13.54 -7.30
N LEU A 197 7.63 -12.58 -7.74
CA LEU A 197 7.27 -11.62 -8.78
C LEU A 197 8.56 -11.21 -9.51
N ASP A 198 8.61 -11.49 -10.81
CA ASP A 198 9.68 -10.99 -11.67
C ASP A 198 9.27 -9.63 -12.24
N LEU A 199 10.07 -8.61 -11.93
CA LEU A 199 9.86 -7.23 -12.37
C LEU A 199 11.04 -6.72 -13.21
N SER A 200 11.89 -7.60 -13.73
CA SER A 200 13.08 -7.23 -14.49
C SER A 200 12.77 -6.46 -15.78
N SER A 201 11.58 -6.65 -16.36
CA SER A 201 11.09 -5.92 -17.54
C SER A 201 10.61 -4.49 -17.24
N PHE A 202 10.42 -4.12 -15.97
CA PHE A 202 9.81 -2.84 -15.61
C PHE A 202 10.81 -1.69 -15.82
N ASP A 203 10.44 -0.76 -16.71
CA ASP A 203 10.98 0.60 -16.74
C ASP A 203 10.12 1.50 -15.84
N THR A 204 10.70 1.99 -14.75
CA THR A 204 10.01 2.85 -13.76
C THR A 204 10.43 4.32 -13.83
N SER A 205 11.25 4.69 -14.83
CA SER A 205 11.86 6.02 -14.93
C SER A 205 10.86 7.19 -14.98
N LYS A 206 9.62 6.95 -15.43
CA LYS A 206 8.55 7.98 -15.47
C LYS A 206 7.57 7.92 -14.28
N VAL A 207 7.68 6.92 -13.41
CA VAL A 207 6.72 6.71 -12.33
C VAL A 207 6.83 7.84 -11.29
N LYS A 208 5.69 8.41 -10.92
CA LYS A 208 5.57 9.51 -9.95
C LYS A 208 5.16 9.04 -8.56
N TYR A 209 4.33 8.00 -8.49
CA TYR A 209 3.72 7.52 -7.24
C TYR A 209 3.82 5.99 -7.13
N MET A 210 4.38 5.52 -6.00
CA MET A 210 4.57 4.10 -5.66
C MET A 210 4.02 3.74 -4.27
N SER A 211 3.20 4.60 -3.66
CA SER A 211 2.58 4.31 -2.36
C SER A 211 1.83 2.97 -2.40
N ASN A 212 1.92 2.20 -1.31
CA ASN A 212 1.31 0.88 -1.09
C ASN A 212 1.55 -0.18 -2.18
N MET A 213 2.51 -0.01 -3.10
CA MET A 213 2.69 -0.86 -4.29
C MET A 213 2.72 -2.36 -3.96
N PHE A 214 3.36 -2.75 -2.86
CA PHE A 214 3.48 -4.12 -2.38
C PHE A 214 2.86 -4.34 -0.99
N GLN A 215 2.11 -3.36 -0.47
CA GLN A 215 1.55 -3.44 0.88
C GLN A 215 0.74 -4.73 1.04
N GLY A 216 0.96 -5.51 2.09
CA GLY A 216 0.19 -6.72 2.40
C GLY A 216 0.48 -7.92 1.50
N CYS A 217 1.53 -7.87 0.66
CA CYS A 217 2.07 -9.05 0.00
C CYS A 217 2.78 -9.96 1.01
N SER A 218 2.02 -10.55 1.93
CA SER A 218 2.53 -11.24 3.12
C SER A 218 3.24 -12.56 2.83
N SER A 219 3.09 -13.13 1.63
CA SER A 219 3.78 -14.37 1.22
C SER A 219 5.11 -14.14 0.50
N LEU A 220 5.44 -12.90 0.10
CA LEU A 220 6.73 -12.58 -0.50
C LEU A 220 7.84 -12.74 0.53
N THR A 221 8.88 -13.50 0.19
CA THR A 221 10.08 -13.67 1.02
C THR A 221 11.25 -12.81 0.56
N SER A 222 11.33 -12.53 -0.74
CA SER A 222 12.28 -11.60 -1.35
C SER A 222 11.62 -10.85 -2.52
N LEU A 223 12.22 -9.74 -2.91
CA LEU A 223 11.82 -8.95 -4.08
C LEU A 223 13.07 -8.29 -4.65
N ASP A 224 13.34 -8.51 -5.94
CA ASP A 224 14.42 -7.82 -6.65
C ASP A 224 13.87 -6.55 -7.31
N LEU A 225 14.40 -5.40 -6.89
CA LEU A 225 14.06 -4.07 -7.40
C LEU A 225 15.29 -3.32 -7.93
N SER A 226 16.37 -4.04 -8.22
CA SER A 226 17.64 -3.44 -8.63
C SER A 226 17.55 -2.64 -9.94
N ASN A 227 16.55 -2.92 -10.79
CA ASN A 227 16.26 -2.19 -12.02
C ASN A 227 15.37 -0.95 -11.84
N PHE A 228 14.84 -0.69 -10.63
CA PHE A 228 13.93 0.43 -10.43
C PHE A 228 14.66 1.79 -10.47
N ASP A 229 14.20 2.70 -11.33
CA ASP A 229 14.55 4.12 -11.32
C ASP A 229 13.46 4.89 -10.59
N THR A 230 13.74 5.26 -9.34
CA THR A 230 12.80 6.02 -8.50
C THR A 230 13.05 7.53 -8.49
N SER A 231 13.91 8.04 -9.39
CA SER A 231 14.34 9.45 -9.41
C SER A 231 13.23 10.47 -9.68
N ASN A 232 12.07 10.02 -10.16
CA ASN A 232 10.86 10.83 -10.35
C ASN A 232 9.75 10.59 -9.33
N VAL A 233 9.94 9.65 -8.40
CA VAL A 233 8.94 9.29 -7.40
C VAL A 233 8.87 10.35 -6.30
N THR A 234 7.65 10.74 -5.93
CA THR A 234 7.38 11.74 -4.89
C THR A 234 6.64 11.17 -3.68
N ALA A 235 5.99 10.01 -3.81
CA ALA A 235 5.26 9.35 -2.73
C ALA A 235 5.56 7.84 -2.68
N MET A 236 6.00 7.37 -1.51
CA MET A 236 6.35 5.97 -1.22
C MET A 236 5.71 5.47 0.09
N ALA A 237 4.61 6.09 0.53
CA ALA A 237 3.95 5.73 1.77
C ALA A 237 3.53 4.24 1.74
N SER A 238 3.81 3.52 2.82
CA SER A 238 3.42 2.12 3.00
C SER A 238 3.85 1.16 1.90
N MET A 239 4.86 1.48 1.08
CA MET A 239 5.22 0.71 -0.13
C MET A 239 5.40 -0.79 0.15
N PHE A 240 5.99 -1.15 1.29
CA PHE A 240 6.23 -2.53 1.73
C PHE A 240 5.48 -2.90 3.02
N ALA A 241 4.54 -2.05 3.46
CA ALA A 241 3.84 -2.27 4.72
C ALA A 241 3.19 -3.66 4.75
N THR A 242 3.31 -4.37 5.87
CA THR A 242 2.74 -5.69 6.14
C THR A 242 3.18 -6.79 5.17
N CYS A 243 4.31 -6.63 4.48
CA CYS A 243 5.08 -7.74 3.90
C CYS A 243 5.74 -8.56 5.03
N THR A 244 4.94 -9.28 5.81
CA THR A 244 5.36 -9.90 7.08
C THR A 244 6.44 -10.97 6.94
N ASN A 245 6.53 -11.64 5.79
CA ASN A 245 7.52 -12.71 5.52
C ASN A 245 8.74 -12.24 4.72
N LEU A 246 8.83 -10.95 4.39
CA LEU A 246 9.96 -10.42 3.63
C LEU A 246 11.22 -10.46 4.50
N THR A 247 12.23 -11.22 4.08
CA THR A 247 13.49 -11.40 4.82
C THR A 247 14.65 -10.62 4.21
N SER A 248 14.57 -10.27 2.92
CA SER A 248 15.57 -9.49 2.20
C SER A 248 14.92 -8.54 1.21
N LEU A 249 15.45 -7.33 1.12
CA LEU A 249 14.98 -6.28 0.21
C LEU A 249 16.19 -5.43 -0.25
N ASN A 250 16.48 -5.47 -1.54
CA ASN A 250 17.54 -4.65 -2.14
C ASN A 250 16.97 -3.31 -2.62
N LEU A 251 17.39 -2.20 -2.00
CA LEU A 251 16.96 -0.83 -2.33
C LEU A 251 18.10 0.04 -2.87
N THR A 252 19.23 -0.56 -3.27
CA THR A 252 20.44 0.20 -3.67
C THR A 252 20.23 1.11 -4.88
N SER A 253 19.29 0.79 -5.77
CA SER A 253 18.91 1.60 -6.94
C SER A 253 18.02 2.81 -6.60
N PHE A 254 17.50 2.90 -5.37
CA PHE A 254 16.49 3.91 -5.04
C PHE A 254 17.10 5.32 -4.91
N ASN A 255 16.54 6.27 -5.65
CA ASN A 255 16.80 7.69 -5.50
C ASN A 255 15.57 8.37 -4.88
N THR A 256 15.64 8.66 -3.58
CA THR A 256 14.51 9.22 -2.82
C THR A 256 14.52 10.75 -2.71
N SER A 257 15.39 11.45 -3.46
CA SER A 257 15.60 12.91 -3.34
C SER A 257 14.39 13.81 -3.68
N LYS A 258 13.34 13.24 -4.27
CA LYS A 258 12.06 13.93 -4.54
C LYS A 258 10.91 13.48 -3.63
N VAL A 259 11.12 12.46 -2.80
CA VAL A 259 10.07 11.89 -1.96
C VAL A 259 9.74 12.83 -0.81
N THR A 260 8.44 13.08 -0.61
CA THR A 260 7.93 13.92 0.50
C THR A 260 7.18 13.09 1.55
N ASN A 261 6.72 11.89 1.20
CA ASN A 261 5.95 11.02 2.07
C ASN A 261 6.53 9.60 2.11
N MET A 262 7.03 9.19 3.28
CA MET A 262 7.53 7.85 3.61
C MET A 262 6.78 7.22 4.79
N GLN A 263 5.57 7.73 5.10
CA GLN A 263 4.75 7.21 6.19
C GLN A 263 4.59 5.69 6.06
N GLY A 264 4.90 4.95 7.13
CA GLY A 264 4.67 3.51 7.20
C GLY A 264 5.39 2.65 6.16
N MET A 265 6.43 3.16 5.47
CA MET A 265 7.03 2.48 4.32
C MET A 265 7.38 1.00 4.58
N PHE A 266 7.84 0.66 5.79
CA PHE A 266 8.19 -0.69 6.23
C PHE A 266 7.32 -1.18 7.41
N TYR A 267 6.15 -0.56 7.64
CA TYR A 267 5.24 -0.90 8.74
C TYR A 267 4.96 -2.40 8.77
N GLY A 268 5.24 -3.11 9.86
CA GLY A 268 4.91 -4.51 10.04
C GLY A 268 5.73 -5.48 9.17
N CYS A 269 6.87 -5.05 8.61
CA CYS A 269 7.85 -5.94 7.99
C CYS A 269 8.62 -6.74 9.08
N GLY A 270 7.89 -7.60 9.80
CA GLY A 270 8.39 -8.26 11.01
C GLY A 270 9.52 -9.26 10.77
N SER A 271 9.72 -9.77 9.55
CA SER A 271 10.78 -10.73 9.24
C SER A 271 12.11 -10.10 8.78
N LEU A 272 12.15 -8.78 8.52
CA LEU A 272 13.40 -8.11 8.15
C LEU A 272 14.34 -8.04 9.36
N THR A 273 15.57 -8.53 9.18
CA THR A 273 16.62 -8.50 10.23
C THR A 273 17.59 -7.34 10.08
N THR A 274 17.76 -6.87 8.84
CA THR A 274 18.59 -5.73 8.42
C THR A 274 17.91 -5.00 7.26
N LEU A 275 18.29 -3.74 7.04
CA LEU A 275 17.79 -2.94 5.93
C LEU A 275 18.85 -1.88 5.57
N ASP A 276 19.32 -1.89 4.33
CA ASP A 276 20.26 -0.88 3.83
C ASP A 276 19.50 0.32 3.26
N LEU A 277 19.67 1.48 3.92
CA LEU A 277 19.06 2.76 3.56
C LEU A 277 20.11 3.84 3.27
N SER A 278 21.37 3.44 3.03
CA SER A 278 22.50 4.38 2.86
C SER A 278 22.29 5.38 1.72
N ASN A 279 21.60 4.98 0.64
CA ASN A 279 21.29 5.83 -0.51
C ASN A 279 20.07 6.75 -0.33
N PHE A 280 19.37 6.67 0.81
CA PHE A 280 18.17 7.47 1.00
C PHE A 280 18.50 8.94 1.26
N ASN A 281 17.86 9.84 0.51
CA ASN A 281 17.85 11.28 0.75
C ASN A 281 16.47 11.69 1.26
N THR A 282 16.35 11.91 2.57
CA THR A 282 15.07 12.27 3.20
C THR A 282 14.87 13.78 3.37
N SER A 283 15.70 14.62 2.76
CA SER A 283 15.69 16.08 2.99
C SER A 283 14.37 16.77 2.66
N LYS A 284 13.52 16.18 1.81
CA LYS A 284 12.19 16.70 1.46
C LYS A 284 11.03 15.99 2.18
N VAL A 285 11.32 14.98 2.99
CA VAL A 285 10.29 14.19 3.66
C VAL A 285 9.68 15.00 4.80
N THR A 286 8.34 15.10 4.79
CA THR A 286 7.56 15.77 5.84
C THR A 286 6.77 14.78 6.70
N LEU A 287 6.45 13.60 6.14
CA LEU A 287 5.68 12.53 6.80
C LEU A 287 6.53 11.26 6.90
N MET A 288 6.85 10.86 8.14
CA MET A 288 7.70 9.70 8.45
C MET A 288 7.14 8.86 9.62
N ASN A 289 5.90 9.13 10.04
CA ASN A 289 5.27 8.40 11.13
C ASN A 289 5.12 6.91 10.78
N ASN A 290 5.28 6.07 11.79
CA ASN A 290 5.19 4.60 11.73
C ASN A 290 6.12 3.93 10.70
N MET A 291 7.17 4.60 10.19
CA MET A 291 8.01 4.10 9.09
C MET A 291 8.57 2.68 9.33
N PHE A 292 8.96 2.36 10.56
CA PHE A 292 9.49 1.05 10.99
C PHE A 292 8.62 0.39 12.07
N TYR A 293 7.38 0.85 12.26
CA TYR A 293 6.49 0.29 13.28
C TYR A 293 6.35 -1.22 13.08
N GLY A 294 6.57 -2.04 14.11
CA GLY A 294 6.40 -3.49 14.05
C GLY A 294 7.46 -4.23 13.23
N CYS A 295 8.58 -3.60 12.88
CA CYS A 295 9.77 -4.29 12.37
C CYS A 295 10.47 -5.05 13.51
N SER A 296 9.79 -6.07 14.06
CA SER A 296 10.15 -6.71 15.33
C SER A 296 11.49 -7.45 15.32
N ASN A 297 11.93 -7.97 14.17
CA ASN A 297 13.19 -8.71 14.05
C ASN A 297 14.37 -7.84 13.61
N LEU A 298 14.16 -6.54 13.37
CA LEU A 298 15.22 -5.63 12.95
C LEU A 298 16.21 -5.45 14.11
N THR A 299 17.45 -5.87 13.89
CA THR A 299 18.50 -5.87 14.94
C THR A 299 19.37 -4.62 14.91
N THR A 300 19.54 -4.06 13.72
CA THR A 300 20.33 -2.84 13.45
C THR A 300 19.65 -2.00 12.39
N LEU A 301 19.85 -0.69 12.46
CA LEU A 301 19.33 0.25 11.49
C LEU A 301 20.25 1.47 11.41
N ASP A 302 20.89 1.68 10.26
CA ASP A 302 21.69 2.87 10.01
C ASP A 302 20.81 3.98 9.41
N LEU A 303 20.75 5.11 10.11
CA LEU A 303 19.97 6.30 9.73
C LEU A 303 20.88 7.53 9.58
N SER A 304 22.18 7.34 9.40
CA SER A 304 23.15 8.43 9.28
C SER A 304 22.88 9.36 8.09
N SER A 305 22.25 8.87 7.02
CA SER A 305 21.85 9.65 5.84
C SER A 305 20.54 10.45 6.02
N PHE A 306 19.79 10.20 7.10
CA PHE A 306 18.48 10.82 7.29
C PHE A 306 18.60 12.28 7.70
N ASN A 307 17.96 13.15 6.93
CA ASN A 307 17.66 14.52 7.30
C ASN A 307 16.17 14.62 7.68
N THR A 308 15.88 14.89 8.95
CA THR A 308 14.51 14.99 9.47
C THR A 308 14.04 16.42 9.71
N SER A 309 14.78 17.43 9.25
CA SER A 309 14.50 18.84 9.55
C SER A 309 13.12 19.33 9.10
N ASN A 310 12.51 18.69 8.10
CA ASN A 310 11.16 19.00 7.61
C ASN A 310 10.05 18.11 8.19
N VAL A 311 10.40 17.12 9.02
CA VAL A 311 9.43 16.16 9.58
C VAL A 311 8.68 16.80 10.75
N THR A 312 7.35 16.70 10.71
CA THR A 312 6.48 17.23 11.78
C THR A 312 5.84 16.16 12.64
N ASN A 313 5.77 14.91 12.15
CA ASN A 313 5.15 13.78 12.83
C ASN A 313 6.06 12.55 12.82
N MET A 314 6.48 12.10 14.01
CA MET A 314 7.30 10.91 14.25
C MET A 314 6.56 9.86 15.09
N GLN A 315 5.22 9.94 15.18
CA GLN A 315 4.40 8.98 15.90
C GLN A 315 4.77 7.54 15.49
N GLY A 316 5.00 6.68 16.48
CA GLY A 316 5.23 5.26 16.31
C GLY A 316 6.38 4.86 15.40
N MET A 317 7.32 5.76 15.08
CA MET A 317 8.34 5.55 14.05
C MET A 317 9.13 4.23 14.23
N PHE A 318 9.45 3.87 15.47
CA PHE A 318 10.17 2.64 15.84
C PHE A 318 9.36 1.72 16.78
N SER A 319 8.07 2.00 16.97
CA SER A 319 7.24 1.24 17.90
C SER A 319 7.21 -0.24 17.53
N GLY A 320 7.49 -1.14 18.47
CA GLY A 320 7.51 -2.58 18.27
C GLY A 320 8.77 -3.08 17.54
N CYS A 321 9.80 -2.26 17.34
CA CYS A 321 11.15 -2.72 16.95
C CYS A 321 11.84 -3.42 18.14
N SER A 322 11.27 -4.53 18.59
CA SER A 322 11.61 -5.18 19.86
C SER A 322 12.99 -5.82 19.87
N SER A 323 13.57 -6.14 18.72
CA SER A 323 14.93 -6.72 18.59
C SER A 323 16.04 -5.69 18.37
N LEU A 324 15.71 -4.39 18.26
CA LEU A 324 16.69 -3.34 18.03
C LEU A 324 17.52 -3.10 19.30
N VAL A 325 18.82 -3.35 19.23
CA VAL A 325 19.71 -3.26 20.40
C VAL A 325 20.35 -1.88 20.57
N ASN A 326 20.60 -1.18 19.46
CA ASN A 326 21.19 0.15 19.40
C ASN A 326 20.52 0.95 18.29
N LEU A 327 20.36 2.26 18.52
CA LEU A 327 19.79 3.18 17.54
C LEU A 327 20.52 4.52 17.60
N ASN A 328 21.21 4.88 16.52
CA ASN A 328 21.89 6.16 16.40
C ASN A 328 20.96 7.20 15.75
N LEU A 329 20.61 8.24 16.49
CA LEU A 329 19.72 9.33 16.05
C LEU A 329 20.44 10.69 16.01
N SER A 330 21.77 10.70 15.96
CA SER A 330 22.56 11.95 15.95
C SER A 330 22.29 12.85 14.74
N SER A 331 21.84 12.28 13.62
CA SER A 331 21.44 13.03 12.41
C SER A 331 20.04 13.67 12.51
N PHE A 332 19.24 13.30 13.52
CA PHE A 332 17.86 13.76 13.61
C PHE A 332 17.79 15.20 14.11
N ASN A 333 17.11 16.03 13.34
CA ASN A 333 16.63 17.34 13.76
C ASN A 333 15.12 17.24 14.03
N THR A 334 14.72 17.41 15.29
CA THR A 334 13.32 17.30 15.73
C THR A 334 12.66 18.64 16.02
N SER A 335 13.30 19.77 15.69
CA SER A 335 12.81 21.11 16.03
C SER A 335 11.41 21.43 15.48
N ASN A 336 10.99 20.80 14.38
CA ASN A 336 9.65 20.97 13.79
C ASN A 336 8.64 19.87 14.19
N VAL A 337 9.06 18.89 15.00
CA VAL A 337 8.21 17.75 15.37
C VAL A 337 7.21 18.19 16.45
N THR A 338 5.93 17.86 16.23
CA THR A 338 4.84 18.15 17.18
C THR A 338 4.29 16.87 17.83
N ASN A 339 4.46 15.71 17.19
CA ASN A 339 3.93 14.44 17.67
C ASN A 339 5.01 13.34 17.71
N MET A 340 5.27 12.83 18.91
CA MET A 340 6.18 11.70 19.22
C MET A 340 5.46 10.56 19.97
N ASN A 341 4.12 10.50 19.87
CA ASN A 341 3.31 9.45 20.46
C ASN A 341 3.87 8.06 20.13
N GLY A 342 4.17 7.27 21.17
CA GLY A 342 4.65 5.90 21.03
C GLY A 342 5.92 5.74 20.17
N MET A 343 6.75 6.78 19.97
CA MET A 343 7.87 6.72 19.01
C MET A 343 8.79 5.50 19.21
N PHE A 344 9.01 5.10 20.46
CA PHE A 344 9.83 3.96 20.87
C PHE A 344 9.02 2.92 21.68
N TYR A 345 7.70 2.90 21.55
CA TYR A 345 6.85 1.96 22.29
C TYR A 345 7.31 0.50 22.03
N ASP A 346 7.51 -0.30 23.08
CA ASP A 346 7.95 -1.70 23.00
C ASP A 346 9.24 -1.93 22.18
N CYS A 347 10.18 -0.96 22.20
CA CYS A 347 11.58 -1.18 21.79
C CYS A 347 12.34 -1.94 22.89
N SER A 348 11.87 -3.14 23.24
CA SER A 348 12.24 -3.83 24.46
C SER A 348 13.70 -4.29 24.55
N SER A 349 14.46 -4.35 23.45
CA SER A 349 15.90 -4.67 23.47
C SER A 349 16.83 -3.46 23.58
N LEU A 350 16.32 -2.23 23.48
CA LEU A 350 17.16 -1.04 23.65
C LEU A 350 17.66 -0.94 25.09
N VAL A 351 18.98 -0.76 25.26
CA VAL A 351 19.61 -0.59 26.58
C VAL A 351 19.91 0.87 26.88
N ASN A 352 20.36 1.63 25.88
CA ASN A 352 20.62 3.05 25.99
C ASN A 352 20.04 3.77 24.77
N LEU A 353 19.51 4.96 24.98
CA LEU A 353 18.98 5.78 23.89
C LEU A 353 19.52 7.21 24.03
N ASN A 354 20.17 7.71 22.99
CA ASN A 354 20.71 9.06 22.98
C ASN A 354 19.80 10.02 22.21
N LEU A 355 19.12 10.89 22.94
CA LEU A 355 18.23 11.94 22.44
C LEU A 355 18.77 13.34 22.74
N SER A 356 20.08 13.50 22.99
CA SER A 356 20.69 14.81 23.28
C SER A 356 20.47 15.84 22.16
N SER A 357 20.40 15.41 20.90
CA SER A 357 20.08 16.27 19.74
C SER A 357 18.59 16.65 19.63
N PHE A 358 17.70 16.01 20.39
CA PHE A 358 16.27 16.22 20.24
C PHE A 358 15.85 17.57 20.85
N ASN A 359 15.42 18.48 19.98
CA ASN A 359 14.66 19.65 20.39
C ASN A 359 13.18 19.27 20.46
N THR A 360 12.62 19.24 21.67
CA THR A 360 11.22 18.85 21.90
C THR A 360 10.30 20.04 22.21
N SER A 361 10.80 21.28 22.07
CA SER A 361 10.04 22.49 22.44
C SER A 361 8.71 22.65 21.70
N ASN A 362 8.55 22.07 20.51
CA ASN A 362 7.30 22.09 19.75
C ASN A 362 6.42 20.85 19.93
N VAL A 363 6.89 19.85 20.70
CA VAL A 363 6.17 18.58 20.87
C VAL A 363 4.99 18.78 21.84
N THR A 364 3.80 18.35 21.41
CA THR A 364 2.57 18.40 22.22
C THR A 364 2.11 17.02 22.67
N ASN A 365 2.51 15.95 21.98
CA ASN A 365 2.12 14.58 22.29
C ASN A 365 3.34 13.65 22.41
N MET A 366 3.50 13.07 23.61
CA MET A 366 4.49 12.06 23.96
C MET A 366 3.85 10.86 24.69
N TYR A 367 2.54 10.64 24.52
CA TYR A 367 1.82 9.53 25.13
C TYR A 367 2.51 8.19 24.79
N SER A 368 2.76 7.38 25.82
CA SER A 368 3.43 6.08 25.72
C SER A 368 4.77 6.05 24.96
N MET A 369 5.49 7.18 24.86
CA MET A 369 6.68 7.30 23.99
C MET A 369 7.73 6.21 24.20
N PHE A 370 7.95 5.77 25.44
CA PHE A 370 8.91 4.72 25.80
C PHE A 370 8.24 3.50 26.46
N ALA A 371 6.91 3.44 26.49
CA ALA A 371 6.22 2.39 27.23
C ALA A 371 6.68 0.99 26.77
N PHE A 372 6.83 0.06 27.72
CA PHE A 372 7.32 -1.30 27.50
C PHE A 372 8.76 -1.44 27.00
N CYS A 373 9.58 -0.37 27.02
CA CYS A 373 11.03 -0.47 26.87
C CYS A 373 11.69 -1.10 28.12
N LYS A 374 11.45 -2.40 28.37
CA LYS A 374 11.80 -3.06 29.65
C LYS A 374 13.30 -3.06 29.98
N ASN A 375 14.17 -3.10 28.97
CA ASN A 375 15.63 -3.17 29.16
C ASN A 375 16.33 -1.80 29.07
N ILE A 376 15.60 -0.71 28.82
CA ILE A 376 16.23 0.60 28.72
C ILE A 376 16.71 1.05 30.09
N LYS A 377 18.00 1.33 30.20
CA LYS A 377 18.66 1.76 31.45
C LYS A 377 18.82 3.26 31.50
N THR A 378 19.21 3.85 30.37
CA THR A 378 19.52 5.28 30.28
C THR A 378 18.91 5.91 29.03
N ILE A 379 18.23 7.03 29.21
CA ILE A 379 17.82 7.93 28.13
C ILE A 379 18.60 9.23 28.30
N TYR A 380 19.50 9.51 27.37
CA TYR A 380 20.31 10.73 27.39
C TYR A 380 19.58 11.88 26.71
N VAL A 381 19.58 13.04 27.33
CA VAL A 381 18.99 14.28 26.82
C VAL A 381 19.91 15.47 27.10
N SER A 382 19.68 16.60 26.42
CA SER A 382 20.37 17.87 26.67
C SER A 382 19.37 18.95 27.09
N ASP A 383 19.82 20.20 27.17
CA ASP A 383 18.96 21.36 27.44
C ASP A 383 17.95 21.65 26.31
N LEU A 384 18.07 20.98 25.15
CA LEU A 384 17.07 21.01 24.08
C LEU A 384 15.80 20.21 24.42
N TRP A 385 15.86 19.33 25.43
CA TRP A 385 14.71 18.58 25.90
C TRP A 385 13.80 19.47 26.76
N ASN A 386 12.83 20.08 26.10
CA ASN A 386 11.82 20.93 26.72
C ASN A 386 10.43 20.30 26.55
N THR A 387 9.75 20.06 27.66
CA THR A 387 8.43 19.42 27.72
C THR A 387 7.28 20.39 28.04
N SER A 388 7.53 21.70 28.07
CA SER A 388 6.55 22.71 28.50
C SER A 388 5.27 22.76 27.64
N ASN A 389 5.36 22.33 26.38
CA ASN A 389 4.24 22.31 25.44
C ASN A 389 3.53 20.95 25.37
N VAL A 390 4.01 19.93 26.10
CA VAL A 390 3.43 18.58 26.09
C VAL A 390 2.13 18.57 26.87
N THR A 391 1.03 18.24 26.20
CA THR A 391 -0.32 18.15 26.78
C THR A 391 -0.84 16.71 26.87
N SER A 392 -0.23 15.77 26.14
CA SER A 392 -0.54 14.34 26.20
C SER A 392 0.71 13.53 26.50
N SER A 393 0.78 12.94 27.69
CA SER A 393 1.98 12.25 28.20
C SER A 393 1.70 11.01 29.04
N SER A 394 0.44 10.60 29.14
CA SER A 394 0.09 9.42 29.94
C SER A 394 0.89 8.20 29.48
N LEU A 395 1.29 7.37 30.44
CA LEU A 395 2.03 6.12 30.21
C LEU A 395 3.40 6.28 29.54
N MET A 396 3.97 7.49 29.42
CA MET A 396 5.24 7.76 28.74
C MET A 396 6.34 6.74 29.07
N PHE A 397 6.52 6.42 30.36
CA PHE A 397 7.53 5.48 30.86
C PHE A 397 6.94 4.17 31.37
N HIS A 398 5.68 3.87 31.06
CA HIS A 398 4.99 2.70 31.60
C HIS A 398 5.78 1.41 31.32
N SER A 399 6.03 0.60 32.35
CA SER A 399 6.79 -0.66 32.24
C SER A 399 8.26 -0.51 31.79
N CYS A 400 8.88 0.66 31.98
CA CYS A 400 10.33 0.86 31.81
C CYS A 400 11.12 0.41 33.05
N THR A 401 11.01 -0.86 33.43
CA THR A 401 11.44 -1.35 34.76
C THR A 401 12.94 -1.25 35.03
N SER A 402 13.78 -1.13 34.00
CA SER A 402 15.24 -0.98 34.13
C SER A 402 15.72 0.47 34.13
N LEU A 403 14.82 1.43 33.89
CA LEU A 403 15.17 2.83 33.69
C LEU A 403 15.59 3.48 35.00
N SER A 404 16.72 4.18 34.98
CA SER A 404 17.24 4.91 36.14
C SER A 404 17.96 6.17 35.68
N GLY A 405 17.51 7.31 36.18
CA GLY A 405 18.15 8.62 35.96
C GLY A 405 18.57 9.23 37.29
N ALA A 406 18.16 10.48 37.53
CA ALA A 406 18.31 11.12 38.84
C ALA A 406 17.56 10.36 39.96
N VAL A 407 16.49 9.65 39.60
CA VAL A 407 15.77 8.72 40.48
C VAL A 407 15.54 7.38 39.79
N SER A 408 15.31 6.34 40.59
CA SER A 408 14.91 5.01 40.10
C SER A 408 13.47 5.00 39.61
N TYR A 409 13.16 4.13 38.63
CA TYR A 409 11.81 3.93 38.13
C TYR A 409 10.78 3.62 39.24
N ASP A 410 9.58 4.21 39.11
CA ASP A 410 8.42 4.04 39.99
C ASP A 410 7.19 3.82 39.10
N ASN A 411 6.51 2.68 39.28
CA ASN A 411 5.39 2.28 38.44
C ASN A 411 4.14 3.17 38.58
N THR A 412 4.09 4.03 39.59
CA THR A 412 3.03 5.02 39.80
C THR A 412 3.31 6.36 39.12
N LYS A 413 4.55 6.62 38.71
CA LYS A 413 5.00 7.89 38.11
C LYS A 413 5.48 7.66 36.68
N THR A 414 4.54 7.55 35.75
CA THR A 414 4.85 7.12 34.37
C THR A 414 4.67 8.21 33.33
N ASP A 415 4.30 9.42 33.72
CA ASP A 415 4.02 10.53 32.80
C ASP A 415 5.20 11.51 32.67
N ILE A 416 4.92 12.69 32.10
CA ILE A 416 5.90 13.74 31.84
C ILE A 416 6.60 14.27 33.09
N SER A 417 6.03 14.10 34.30
CA SER A 417 6.67 14.58 35.54
C SER A 417 8.04 13.96 35.76
N MET A 418 8.29 12.80 35.15
CA MET A 418 9.56 12.07 35.22
C MET A 418 10.45 12.29 33.98
N ALA A 419 10.00 13.04 32.99
CA ALA A 419 10.77 13.38 31.79
C ALA A 419 11.72 14.57 32.02
N ASN A 420 12.54 14.47 33.07
CA ASN A 420 13.49 15.51 33.49
C ASN A 420 14.82 14.86 33.91
N TYR A 421 15.95 15.46 33.53
CA TYR A 421 17.27 14.89 33.82
C TYR A 421 17.85 15.25 35.21
N THR A 422 17.22 16.19 35.92
CA THR A 422 17.61 16.61 37.28
C THR A 422 16.76 15.97 38.37
N THR A 423 15.48 15.70 38.09
CA THR A 423 14.51 15.18 39.07
C THR A 423 13.83 13.88 38.66
N GLY A 424 14.06 13.42 37.43
CA GLY A 424 13.32 12.33 36.82
C GLY A 424 14.19 11.18 36.33
N TYR A 425 13.72 10.50 35.30
CA TYR A 425 14.32 9.27 34.75
C TYR A 425 15.34 9.51 33.65
N LEU A 426 15.52 10.75 33.20
CA LEU A 426 16.44 11.07 32.12
C LEU A 426 17.84 11.36 32.67
N THR A 427 18.85 11.34 31.79
CA THR A 427 20.24 11.63 32.13
C THR A 427 20.78 12.71 31.22
N TYR A 428 21.48 13.70 31.78
CA TYR A 428 22.07 14.78 31.00
C TYR A 428 23.26 14.30 30.15
N LYS A 429 23.35 14.80 28.92
CA LYS A 429 24.51 14.67 28.03
C LYS A 429 24.62 15.93 27.17
N SER A 430 25.78 16.58 27.18
CA SER A 430 26.04 17.76 26.36
C SER A 430 26.04 17.41 24.86
N ASN A 431 25.60 18.37 24.05
CA ASN A 431 25.83 18.34 22.61
C ASN A 431 27.27 18.82 22.37
N ASN A 432 28.19 17.91 22.04
CA ASN A 432 29.53 18.27 21.59
C ASN A 432 29.56 18.35 20.06
#